data_AF-A0A2V8HEV0-F1
#
_entry.id   AF-A0A2V8HEV0-F1
#
_cell.length_a   1.000
_cell.length_b   1.000
_cell.length_c   1.000
_cell.angle_alpha   90.00
_cell.angle_beta   90.00
_cell.angle_gamma   90.00
#
_symmetry.space_group_name_H-M   'P 1'
#
loop_
_entity.id
_entity.type
_entity.pdbx_description
1 polymer ?
#
loop_
_entity_poly.entity_id
_entity_poly.type
_entity_poly.pdbx_seq_one_letter_code
_entity_poly.pdbx_strand_id
1 'polypeptide(L)'
;MNIETDKEVAQAVERTAKTLAQMGHEVSEDSPEFDPSVMRSMADVWFFGFDLRLEGYSKRNGRPIGPETLEPVVFMIYEHARQMKPVQFLNAMAALNTARRRLGHYFTKYDVWLSPTTAHVAEPWGKYNLGRTDVTMDTLSETIFQPVFQFTLPHNISGTPAISLPLAMHSSGLPIGVQLGTTPSAEHVILQLAAALEEAMPWKDRLPPLHVSSVRGR
;
A
#
# COMPACT_ATOMS: atom_id res chain seq x y z
N MET A 1 4.98 -11.07 -0.35
CA MET A 1 6.29 -10.45 -0.67
C MET A 1 7.26 -10.56 0.52
N ASN A 2 7.56 -11.75 1.03
CA ASN A 2 8.60 -12.06 2.04
C ASN A 2 8.84 -11.06 3.19
N ILE A 3 7.83 -10.32 3.65
CA ILE A 3 7.88 -9.57 4.90
C ILE A 3 7.06 -10.35 5.90
N GLU A 4 7.67 -10.66 7.04
CA GLU A 4 6.95 -11.28 8.14
C GLU A 4 5.83 -10.32 8.59
N THR A 5 4.62 -10.85 8.73
CA THR A 5 3.48 -10.08 9.22
C THR A 5 3.45 -10.18 10.73
N ASP A 6 3.27 -9.04 11.40
CA ASP A 6 3.08 -9.00 12.84
C ASP A 6 1.94 -9.94 13.27
N LYS A 7 2.12 -10.62 14.40
CA LYS A 7 1.17 -11.65 14.85
C LYS A 7 -0.19 -11.07 15.21
N GLU A 8 -0.24 -9.92 15.85
CA GLU A 8 -1.51 -9.28 16.21
C GLU A 8 -2.22 -8.72 14.97
N VAL A 9 -1.46 -8.28 13.97
CA VAL A 9 -1.96 -7.89 12.65
C VAL A 9 -2.59 -9.08 11.91
N ALA A 10 -1.89 -10.22 11.85
CA ALA A 10 -2.44 -11.45 11.26
C ALA A 10 -3.71 -11.91 12.00
N GLN A 11 -3.69 -11.90 13.34
CA GLN A 11 -4.86 -12.23 14.16
C GLN A 11 -6.04 -11.27 13.94
N ALA A 12 -5.80 -10.00 13.62
CA ALA A 12 -6.87 -9.06 13.28
C ALA A 12 -7.61 -9.47 12.01
N VAL A 13 -6.88 -9.95 11.00
CA VAL A 13 -7.46 -10.52 9.77
C VAL A 13 -8.24 -11.78 10.09
N GLU A 14 -7.67 -12.71 10.86
CA GLU A 14 -8.37 -13.95 11.27
C GLU A 14 -9.66 -13.68 12.05
N ARG A 15 -9.65 -12.69 12.96
CA ARG A 15 -10.86 -12.29 13.69
C ARG A 15 -11.92 -11.73 12.75
N THR A 16 -11.51 -10.89 11.80
CA THR A 16 -12.42 -10.33 10.79
C THR A 16 -13.02 -11.44 9.92
N ALA A 17 -12.19 -12.39 9.48
CA ALA A 17 -12.60 -13.57 8.74
C ALA A 17 -13.65 -14.39 9.50
N LYS A 18 -13.45 -14.62 10.80
CA LYS A 18 -14.41 -15.31 11.67
C LYS A 18 -15.72 -14.54 11.82
N THR A 19 -15.67 -13.22 11.96
CA THR A 19 -16.87 -12.37 12.01
C THR A 19 -17.67 -12.46 10.72
N LEU A 20 -17.01 -12.39 9.55
CA LEU A 20 -17.67 -12.57 8.26
C LEU A 20 -18.32 -13.96 8.14
N ALA A 21 -17.65 -15.01 8.59
CA ALA A 21 -18.22 -16.36 8.61
C ALA A 21 -19.46 -16.46 9.50
N GLN A 22 -19.46 -15.81 10.68
CA GLN A 22 -20.62 -15.75 11.57
C GLN A 22 -21.81 -14.99 10.97
N MET A 23 -21.54 -14.04 10.06
CA MET A 23 -22.56 -13.33 9.29
C MET A 23 -23.10 -14.14 8.10
N GLY A 24 -22.55 -15.34 7.87
CA GLY A 24 -23.00 -16.26 6.82
C GLY A 24 -22.20 -16.22 5.52
N HIS A 25 -21.06 -15.51 5.49
CA HIS A 25 -20.18 -15.52 4.32
C HIS A 25 -19.34 -16.80 4.27
N GLU A 26 -19.04 -17.28 3.06
CA GLU A 26 -18.06 -18.33 2.85
C GLU A 26 -16.65 -17.74 2.93
N VAL A 27 -15.80 -18.32 3.78
CA VAL A 27 -14.46 -17.81 4.04
C VAL A 27 -13.46 -18.95 3.92
N SER A 28 -12.47 -18.78 3.04
CA SER A 28 -11.37 -19.72 2.85
C SER A 28 -10.03 -19.01 2.93
N GLU A 29 -9.02 -19.69 3.48
CA GLU A 29 -7.64 -19.22 3.42
C GLU A 29 -7.05 -19.50 2.04
N ASP A 30 -6.81 -18.44 1.26
CA ASP A 30 -6.12 -18.50 -0.03
C ASP A 30 -5.45 -17.14 -0.30
N SER A 31 -4.50 -17.11 -1.23
CA SER A 31 -3.80 -15.89 -1.64
C SER A 31 -3.66 -15.82 -3.16
N PRO A 32 -3.80 -14.63 -3.77
CA PRO A 32 -3.48 -14.48 -5.18
C PRO A 32 -2.00 -14.77 -5.44
N GLU A 33 -1.71 -15.39 -6.58
CA GLU A 33 -0.35 -15.56 -7.06
C GLU A 33 0.28 -14.20 -7.37
N PHE A 34 1.29 -13.83 -6.61
CA PHE A 34 1.98 -12.56 -6.77
C PHE A 34 3.49 -12.76 -6.92
N ASP A 35 4.03 -12.38 -8.08
CA ASP A 35 5.45 -12.46 -8.37
C ASP A 35 6.16 -11.23 -7.78
N PRO A 36 7.09 -11.39 -6.81
CA PRO A 36 7.80 -10.26 -6.20
C PRO A 36 8.61 -9.44 -7.20
N SER A 37 9.01 -9.99 -8.35
CA SER A 37 9.75 -9.25 -9.38
C SER A 37 8.95 -8.08 -9.97
N VAL A 38 7.62 -8.14 -9.86
CA VAL A 38 6.69 -7.08 -10.29
C VAL A 38 6.94 -5.77 -9.55
N MET A 39 7.55 -5.80 -8.36
CA MET A 39 7.97 -4.59 -7.62
C MET A 39 8.95 -3.74 -8.43
N ARG A 40 9.94 -4.37 -9.07
CA ARG A 40 10.91 -3.68 -9.90
C ARG A 40 10.25 -3.07 -11.14
N SER A 41 9.34 -3.82 -11.77
CA SER A 41 8.53 -3.29 -12.88
C SER A 41 7.64 -2.12 -12.45
N MET A 42 7.09 -2.15 -11.24
CA MET A 42 6.32 -1.01 -10.74
C MET A 42 7.20 0.22 -10.53
N ALA A 43 8.42 0.05 -9.99
CA ALA A 43 9.37 1.15 -9.85
C ALA A 43 9.71 1.79 -11.20
N ASP A 44 9.93 0.97 -12.24
CA ASP A 44 10.13 1.47 -13.60
C ASP A 44 8.91 2.30 -14.10
N VAL A 45 7.69 1.85 -13.81
CA VAL A 45 6.48 2.59 -14.20
C VAL A 45 6.31 3.89 -13.41
N TRP A 46 6.62 3.89 -12.11
CA TRP A 46 6.53 5.10 -11.28
C TRP A 46 7.55 6.17 -11.65
N PHE A 47 8.79 5.75 -11.94
CA PHE A 47 9.89 6.68 -12.10
C PHE A 47 10.19 7.05 -13.55
N PHE A 48 9.57 6.37 -14.53
CA PHE A 48 9.63 6.80 -15.92
C PHE A 48 9.06 8.21 -16.10
N GLY A 49 9.89 9.14 -16.55
CA GLY A 49 9.53 10.56 -16.73
C GLY A 49 9.41 11.35 -15.42
N PHE A 50 9.88 10.80 -14.30
CA PHE A 50 9.90 11.51 -13.02
C PHE A 50 10.84 12.73 -13.05
N ASP A 51 11.94 12.63 -13.79
CA ASP A 51 12.84 13.73 -14.12
C ASP A 51 12.12 14.90 -14.79
N LEU A 52 11.35 14.63 -15.85
CA LEU A 52 10.57 15.65 -16.56
C LEU A 52 9.55 16.36 -15.65
N ARG A 53 8.95 15.61 -14.71
CA ARG A 53 8.03 16.18 -13.72
C ARG A 53 8.74 17.16 -12.79
N LEU A 54 9.90 16.77 -12.24
CA LEU A 54 10.69 17.64 -11.37
C LEU A 54 11.24 18.85 -12.11
N GLU A 55 11.71 18.69 -13.35
CA GLU A 55 12.15 19.80 -14.20
C GLU A 55 11.01 20.79 -14.47
N GLY A 56 9.79 20.29 -14.65
CA GLY A 56 8.59 21.12 -14.76
C GLY A 56 8.35 21.98 -13.52
N TYR A 57 8.56 21.44 -12.32
CA TYR A 57 8.46 22.22 -11.07
C TYR A 57 9.59 23.24 -10.94
N SER A 58 10.82 22.83 -11.24
CA SER A 58 12.00 23.71 -11.24
C SER A 58 11.80 24.93 -12.14
N LYS A 59 11.27 24.73 -13.36
CA LYS A 59 10.95 25.82 -14.30
C LYS A 59 9.89 26.78 -13.75
N ARG A 60 8.88 26.27 -13.03
CA ARG A 60 7.77 27.08 -12.50
C ARG A 60 8.14 27.89 -11.27
N ASN A 61 9.00 27.35 -10.40
CA ASN A 61 9.36 27.99 -9.13
C ASN A 61 10.74 28.66 -9.14
N GLY A 62 11.53 28.51 -10.22
CA GLY A 62 12.86 29.09 -10.37
C GLY A 62 13.93 28.47 -9.47
N ARG A 63 13.65 27.34 -8.82
CA ARG A 63 14.61 26.64 -7.94
C ARG A 63 15.30 25.53 -8.72
N PRO A 64 16.65 25.51 -8.78
CA PRO A 64 17.37 24.46 -9.49
C PRO A 64 17.19 23.11 -8.79
N ILE A 65 17.11 22.02 -9.57
CA ILE A 65 17.10 20.67 -9.01
C ILE A 65 18.49 20.36 -8.46
N GLY A 66 18.55 19.89 -7.22
CA GLY A 66 19.78 19.44 -6.59
C GLY A 66 19.61 19.11 -5.10
N PRO A 67 20.70 18.71 -4.44
CA PRO A 67 20.69 18.29 -3.03
C PRO A 67 20.15 19.34 -2.06
N GLU A 68 20.25 20.63 -2.40
CA GLU A 68 19.70 21.74 -1.59
C GLU A 68 18.17 21.89 -1.70
N THR A 69 17.53 21.16 -2.63
CA THR A 69 16.10 21.28 -2.94
C THR A 69 15.35 19.96 -2.87
N LEU A 70 16.06 18.84 -2.92
CA LEU A 70 15.50 17.49 -2.89
C LEU A 70 16.21 16.66 -1.82
N GLU A 71 15.43 15.86 -1.09
CA GLU A 71 15.99 14.87 -0.17
C GLU A 71 16.84 13.83 -0.94
N PRO A 72 17.91 13.26 -0.35
CA PRO A 72 18.85 12.38 -1.02
C PRO A 72 18.21 11.21 -1.78
N VAL A 73 17.21 10.54 -1.20
CA VAL A 73 16.51 9.43 -1.88
C VAL A 73 15.76 9.95 -3.11
N VAL A 74 15.13 11.11 -3.04
CA VAL A 74 14.39 11.71 -4.16
C VAL A 74 15.35 12.17 -5.25
N PHE A 75 16.49 12.77 -4.88
CA PHE A 75 17.52 13.19 -5.83
C PHE A 75 18.16 11.98 -6.55
N MET A 76 18.39 10.89 -5.83
CA MET A 76 18.87 9.63 -6.40
C MET A 76 17.88 9.05 -7.42
N ILE A 77 16.58 9.04 -7.09
CA ILE A 77 15.51 8.61 -8.02
C ILE A 77 15.45 9.52 -9.26
N TYR A 78 15.60 10.83 -9.08
CA TYR A 78 15.66 11.80 -10.18
C TYR A 78 16.81 11.48 -11.14
N GLU A 79 18.03 11.28 -10.62
CA GLU A 79 19.19 10.92 -11.44
C GLU A 79 19.00 9.58 -12.14
N HIS A 80 18.39 8.60 -11.49
CA HIS A 80 18.02 7.33 -12.12
C HIS A 80 17.03 7.53 -13.28
N ALA A 81 15.95 8.29 -13.05
CA ALA A 81 14.90 8.53 -14.03
C ALA A 81 15.44 9.13 -15.34
N ARG A 82 16.43 10.03 -15.25
CA ARG A 82 17.10 10.65 -16.40
C ARG A 82 17.81 9.64 -17.31
N GLN A 83 18.22 8.50 -16.77
CA GLN A 83 18.92 7.45 -17.50
C GLN A 83 17.99 6.34 -17.99
N MET A 84 16.70 6.38 -17.62
CA MET A 84 15.74 5.35 -17.99
C MET A 84 15.42 5.37 -19.48
N LYS A 85 15.49 4.21 -20.10
CA LYS A 85 15.14 4.04 -21.51
C LYS A 85 13.64 3.72 -21.66
N PRO A 86 12.95 4.21 -22.70
CA PRO A 86 11.55 3.88 -22.95
C PRO A 86 11.25 2.37 -23.01
N VAL A 87 12.21 1.55 -23.46
CA VAL A 87 12.06 0.09 -23.49
C VAL A 87 11.88 -0.53 -22.10
N GLN A 88 12.49 0.04 -21.06
CA GLN A 88 12.31 -0.43 -19.68
C GLN A 88 10.85 -0.22 -19.24
N PHE A 89 10.30 0.96 -19.49
CA PHE A 89 8.90 1.27 -19.22
C PHE A 89 7.94 0.34 -19.98
N LEU A 90 8.17 0.11 -21.27
CA LEU A 90 7.31 -0.77 -22.08
C LEU A 90 7.34 -2.22 -21.58
N ASN A 91 8.53 -2.74 -21.26
CA ASN A 91 8.68 -4.08 -20.67
C ASN A 91 8.00 -4.18 -19.31
N ALA A 92 8.15 -3.16 -18.47
CA ALA A 92 7.52 -3.08 -17.17
C ALA A 92 5.99 -3.07 -17.29
N MET A 93 5.42 -2.28 -18.20
CA MET A 93 3.97 -2.26 -18.47
C MET A 93 3.45 -3.63 -18.92
N ALA A 94 4.20 -4.35 -19.76
CA ALA A 94 3.86 -5.71 -20.19
C ALA A 94 3.89 -6.70 -19.01
N ALA A 95 4.90 -6.61 -18.14
CA ALA A 95 5.00 -7.42 -16.92
C ALA A 95 3.84 -7.14 -15.96
N LEU A 96 3.52 -5.86 -15.72
CA LEU A 96 2.36 -5.47 -14.91
C LEU A 96 1.07 -6.06 -15.49
N ASN A 97 0.85 -5.99 -16.81
CA ASN A 97 -0.34 -6.60 -17.44
C ASN A 97 -0.45 -8.12 -17.20
N THR A 98 0.66 -8.83 -17.12
CA THR A 98 0.67 -10.25 -16.73
C THR A 98 0.26 -10.43 -15.27
N ALA A 99 0.78 -9.61 -14.36
CA ALA A 99 0.38 -9.63 -12.95
C ALA A 99 -1.12 -9.30 -12.77
N ARG A 100 -1.66 -8.33 -13.53
CA ARG A 100 -3.09 -7.99 -13.53
C ARG A 100 -3.97 -9.19 -13.86
N ARG A 101 -3.59 -9.97 -14.88
CA ARG A 101 -4.34 -11.18 -15.27
C ARG A 101 -4.32 -12.26 -14.19
N ARG A 102 -3.21 -12.42 -13.46
CA ARG A 102 -3.12 -13.37 -12.33
C ARG A 102 -4.06 -12.99 -11.20
N LEU A 103 -4.07 -11.71 -10.79
CA LEU A 103 -5.02 -11.25 -9.78
C LEU A 103 -6.47 -11.33 -10.29
N GLY A 104 -6.71 -11.02 -11.57
CA GLY A 104 -8.02 -11.20 -12.19
C GLY A 104 -8.52 -12.66 -12.13
N HIS A 105 -7.63 -13.64 -12.33
CA HIS A 105 -7.97 -15.05 -12.17
C HIS A 105 -8.36 -15.42 -10.74
N TYR A 106 -7.70 -14.84 -9.73
CA TYR A 106 -8.10 -15.02 -8.32
C TYR A 106 -9.56 -14.57 -8.11
N PHE A 107 -9.94 -13.40 -8.65
CA PHE A 107 -11.31 -12.89 -8.56
C PHE A 107 -12.34 -13.62 -9.43
N THR A 108 -11.95 -14.62 -10.23
CA THR A 108 -12.92 -15.56 -10.83
C THR A 108 -13.41 -16.63 -9.86
N LYS A 109 -12.73 -16.77 -8.71
CA LYS A 109 -13.03 -17.75 -7.65
C LYS A 109 -13.59 -17.08 -6.39
N TYR A 110 -13.20 -15.84 -6.14
CA TYR A 110 -13.52 -15.10 -4.92
C TYR A 110 -14.06 -13.71 -5.25
N ASP A 111 -15.04 -13.24 -4.48
CA ASP A 111 -15.58 -11.88 -4.63
C ASP A 111 -14.70 -10.83 -3.96
N VAL A 112 -14.07 -11.20 -2.84
CA VAL A 112 -13.30 -10.30 -1.97
C VAL A 112 -12.04 -10.98 -1.47
N TRP A 113 -10.93 -10.25 -1.53
CA TRP A 113 -9.67 -10.62 -0.89
C TRP A 113 -9.52 -9.86 0.43
N LEU A 114 -9.50 -10.60 1.53
CA LEU A 114 -9.25 -10.09 2.88
C LEU A 114 -7.76 -10.20 3.20
N SER A 115 -7.11 -9.09 3.58
CA SER A 115 -5.69 -9.04 3.92
C SER A 115 -5.41 -8.00 5.01
N PRO A 116 -4.22 -8.00 5.66
CA PRO A 116 -3.78 -6.83 6.39
C PRO A 116 -3.68 -5.63 5.43
N THR A 117 -3.89 -4.40 5.92
CA THR A 117 -3.54 -3.22 5.09
C THR A 117 -2.02 -3.02 5.03
N THR A 118 -1.35 -3.21 6.16
CA THR A 118 0.11 -3.17 6.32
C THR A 118 0.55 -4.38 7.14
N ALA A 119 1.79 -4.84 7.00
CA ALA A 119 2.28 -6.00 7.75
C ALA A 119 2.52 -5.70 9.23
N HIS A 120 2.71 -4.43 9.58
CA HIS A 120 2.97 -3.97 10.94
C HIS A 120 2.12 -2.72 11.20
N VAL A 121 1.93 -2.40 12.48
CA VAL A 121 1.38 -1.10 12.90
C VAL A 121 2.34 0.05 12.61
N ALA A 122 1.90 1.28 12.86
CA ALA A 122 2.72 2.48 12.65
C ALA A 122 4.11 2.33 13.29
N GLU A 123 5.13 2.54 12.46
CA GLU A 123 6.53 2.43 12.85
C GLU A 123 7.02 3.73 13.51
N PRO A 124 8.10 3.67 14.31
CA PRO A 124 8.72 4.86 14.85
C PRO A 124 9.07 5.88 13.77
N TRP A 125 8.88 7.17 14.09
CA TRP A 125 9.23 8.27 13.21
C TRP A 125 10.69 8.16 12.75
N GLY A 126 10.92 8.41 11.46
CA GLY A 126 12.25 8.41 10.85
C GLY A 126 12.66 7.10 10.16
N LYS A 127 11.99 5.96 10.40
CA LYS A 127 12.35 4.66 9.78
C LYS A 127 12.42 4.72 8.25
N TYR A 128 11.50 5.44 7.62
CA TYR A 128 11.38 5.59 6.16
C TYR A 128 11.77 6.99 5.67
N ASN A 129 12.64 7.70 6.42
CA ASN A 129 13.10 9.04 6.07
C ASN A 129 13.78 9.07 4.68
N LEU A 130 13.39 10.00 3.80
CA LEU A 130 13.97 10.15 2.46
C LEU A 130 15.29 10.97 2.49
N GLY A 131 15.64 11.51 3.66
CA GLY A 131 16.95 12.03 4.07
C GLY A 131 18.10 11.02 4.08
N ARG A 132 17.81 9.73 3.93
CA ARG A 132 18.78 8.63 4.03
C ARG A 132 19.73 8.60 2.84
N THR A 133 21.01 8.39 3.11
CA THR A 133 22.08 8.29 2.10
C THR A 133 22.59 6.86 1.90
N ASP A 134 22.10 5.91 2.70
CA ASP A 134 22.45 4.48 2.62
C ASP A 134 21.55 3.69 1.65
N VAL A 135 20.50 4.32 1.11
CA VAL A 135 19.56 3.72 0.17
C VAL A 135 20.05 3.88 -1.27
N THR A 136 20.06 2.80 -2.03
CA THR A 136 20.37 2.79 -3.47
C THR A 136 19.12 2.45 -4.29
N MET A 137 19.17 2.61 -5.61
CA MET A 137 18.05 2.16 -6.47
C MET A 137 17.75 0.66 -6.29
N ASP A 138 18.78 -0.15 -6.07
CA ASP A 138 18.62 -1.61 -5.90
C ASP A 138 17.94 -1.95 -4.56
N THR A 139 18.23 -1.21 -3.50
CA THR A 139 17.68 -1.45 -2.15
C THR A 139 16.43 -0.64 -1.84
N LEU A 140 16.08 0.35 -2.68
CA LEU A 140 14.95 1.27 -2.48
C LEU A 140 13.64 0.53 -2.22
N SER A 141 13.35 -0.49 -3.03
CA SER A 141 12.11 -1.26 -2.92
C SER A 141 12.01 -1.99 -1.58
N GLU A 142 13.06 -2.71 -1.19
CA GLU A 142 13.07 -3.51 0.04
C GLU A 142 13.12 -2.64 1.30
N THR A 143 13.78 -1.47 1.21
CA THR A 143 14.07 -0.62 2.38
C THR A 143 12.95 0.38 2.68
N ILE A 144 12.36 0.99 1.65
CA ILE A 144 11.42 2.10 1.81
C ILE A 144 9.98 1.71 1.46
N PHE A 145 9.81 0.81 0.50
CA PHE A 145 8.53 0.60 -0.19
C PHE A 145 7.79 -0.64 0.28
N GLN A 146 8.40 -1.80 0.10
CA GLN A 146 7.84 -3.11 0.42
C GLN A 146 7.37 -3.23 1.87
N PRO A 147 8.06 -2.68 2.89
CA PRO A 147 7.58 -2.75 4.27
C PRO A 147 6.22 -2.05 4.47
N VAL A 148 5.94 -1.00 3.67
CA VAL A 148 4.81 -0.09 3.89
C VAL A 148 3.59 -0.47 3.08
N PHE A 149 3.74 -0.98 1.85
CA PHE A 149 2.60 -1.14 0.93
C PHE A 149 2.51 -2.51 0.24
N GLN A 150 3.13 -3.55 0.81
CA GLN A 150 3.05 -4.91 0.24
C GLN A 150 1.61 -5.42 0.01
N PHE A 151 0.65 -5.09 0.87
CA PHE A 151 -0.73 -5.56 0.70
C PHE A 151 -1.57 -4.62 -0.18
N THR A 152 -1.19 -3.34 -0.30
CA THR A 152 -1.95 -2.35 -1.08
C THR A 152 -1.46 -2.27 -2.54
N LEU A 153 -0.21 -2.67 -2.80
CA LEU A 153 0.40 -2.58 -4.13
C LEU A 153 -0.23 -3.50 -5.19
N PRO A 154 -0.65 -4.76 -4.89
CA PRO A 154 -1.38 -5.56 -5.87
C PRO A 154 -2.62 -4.85 -6.44
N HIS A 155 -3.30 -4.03 -5.62
CA HIS A 155 -4.45 -3.25 -6.03
C HIS A 155 -4.09 -2.03 -6.88
N ASN A 156 -2.95 -1.38 -6.60
CA ASN A 156 -2.41 -0.32 -7.46
C ASN A 156 -1.99 -0.85 -8.83
N ILE A 157 -1.34 -2.02 -8.85
CA ILE A 157 -0.96 -2.68 -10.11
C ILE A 157 -2.21 -3.02 -10.90
N SER A 158 -3.22 -3.61 -10.26
CA SER A 158 -4.41 -4.14 -10.94
C SER A 158 -5.51 -3.13 -11.19
N GLY A 159 -5.44 -1.95 -10.58
CA GLY A 159 -6.52 -0.96 -10.63
C GLY A 159 -7.81 -1.44 -9.97
N THR A 160 -7.72 -2.45 -9.09
CA THR A 160 -8.86 -3.03 -8.39
C THR A 160 -9.25 -2.17 -7.18
N PRO A 161 -10.54 -2.02 -6.88
CA PRO A 161 -10.98 -1.34 -5.67
C PRO A 161 -10.48 -2.04 -4.41
N ALA A 162 -10.03 -1.26 -3.44
CA ALA A 162 -9.70 -1.74 -2.11
C ALA A 162 -10.02 -0.68 -1.05
N ILE A 163 -10.44 -1.12 0.13
CA ILE A 163 -10.73 -0.27 1.29
C ILE A 163 -10.03 -0.81 2.54
N SER A 164 -9.51 0.08 3.38
CA SER A 164 -8.92 -0.24 4.68
C SER A 164 -9.86 0.18 5.80
N LEU A 165 -10.12 -0.75 6.74
CA LEU A 165 -11.00 -0.55 7.88
C LEU A 165 -10.22 -0.71 9.21
N PRO A 166 -10.42 0.17 10.20
CA PRO A 166 -9.70 0.14 11.48
C PRO A 166 -10.31 -0.90 12.46
N LEU A 167 -10.29 -2.17 12.06
CA LEU A 167 -11.06 -3.23 12.75
C LEU A 167 -10.45 -3.69 14.08
N ALA A 168 -9.16 -3.42 14.33
CA ALA A 168 -8.49 -3.85 15.55
C ALA A 168 -7.53 -2.80 16.12
N MET A 169 -7.11 -3.04 17.36
CA MET A 169 -6.06 -2.30 18.05
C MET A 169 -4.95 -3.28 18.41
N HIS A 170 -3.71 -2.87 18.19
CA HIS A 170 -2.53 -3.58 18.65
C HIS A 170 -2.33 -3.34 20.15
N SER A 171 -1.68 -4.27 20.86
CA SER A 171 -1.35 -4.16 22.29
C SER A 171 -0.55 -2.91 22.66
N SER A 172 0.17 -2.32 21.69
CA SER A 172 0.88 -1.04 21.82
C SER A 172 -0.02 0.20 21.78
N GLY A 173 -1.33 0.04 21.58
CA GLY A 173 -2.30 1.13 21.45
C GLY A 173 -2.37 1.76 20.06
N LEU A 174 -1.74 1.14 19.05
CA LEU A 174 -1.80 1.58 17.65
C LEU A 174 -2.94 0.87 16.89
N PRO A 175 -3.60 1.54 15.94
CA PRO A 175 -4.65 0.92 15.12
C PRO A 175 -4.08 -0.11 14.15
N ILE A 176 -4.86 -1.17 13.91
CA ILE A 176 -4.59 -2.19 12.88
C ILE A 176 -5.65 -2.09 11.80
N GLY A 177 -5.20 -1.86 10.56
CA GLY A 177 -6.05 -1.83 9.37
C GLY A 177 -6.22 -3.21 8.75
N VAL A 178 -7.45 -3.58 8.44
CA VAL A 178 -7.79 -4.76 7.63
C VAL A 178 -8.32 -4.28 6.29
N GLN A 179 -7.77 -4.83 5.21
CA GLN A 179 -8.08 -4.42 3.84
C GLN A 179 -9.03 -5.42 3.17
N LEU A 180 -10.04 -4.89 2.49
CA LEU A 180 -10.91 -5.61 1.57
C LEU A 180 -10.60 -5.15 0.15
N GLY A 181 -10.18 -6.07 -0.72
CA GLY A 181 -10.02 -5.81 -2.15
C GLY A 181 -11.03 -6.60 -2.98
N THR A 182 -11.48 -6.07 -4.11
CA THR A 182 -12.45 -6.78 -4.97
C THR A 182 -12.15 -6.57 -6.46
N THR A 183 -12.93 -7.23 -7.32
CA THR A 183 -12.83 -7.11 -8.77
C THR A 183 -13.18 -5.67 -9.26
N PRO A 184 -12.69 -5.23 -10.43
CA PRO A 184 -13.01 -3.90 -10.95
C PRO A 184 -14.51 -3.64 -11.04
N SER A 185 -14.94 -2.42 -10.72
CA SER A 185 -16.35 -1.97 -10.74
C SER A 185 -17.28 -2.64 -9.71
N ALA A 186 -16.73 -3.34 -8.72
CA ALA A 186 -17.49 -3.97 -7.63
C ALA A 186 -17.36 -3.23 -6.28
N GLU A 187 -17.11 -1.92 -6.31
CA GLU A 187 -16.98 -1.07 -5.10
C GLU A 187 -18.17 -1.24 -4.14
N HIS A 188 -19.37 -1.39 -4.69
CA HIS A 188 -20.60 -1.61 -3.90
C HIS A 188 -20.52 -2.85 -3.00
N VAL A 189 -19.80 -3.91 -3.41
CA VAL A 189 -19.61 -5.14 -2.61
C VAL A 189 -18.79 -4.83 -1.36
N ILE A 190 -17.62 -4.20 -1.53
CA ILE A 190 -16.73 -3.90 -0.40
C ILE A 190 -17.27 -2.76 0.48
N LEU A 191 -18.06 -1.84 -0.08
CA LEU A 191 -18.74 -0.80 0.71
C LEU A 191 -19.87 -1.39 1.57
N GLN A 192 -20.65 -2.34 1.06
CA GLN A 192 -21.68 -3.04 1.84
C GLN A 192 -21.06 -3.88 2.95
N LEU A 193 -19.99 -4.63 2.64
CA LEU A 193 -19.23 -5.38 3.65
C LEU A 193 -18.60 -4.46 4.69
N ALA A 194 -18.06 -3.31 4.27
CA ALA A 194 -17.49 -2.34 5.20
C ALA A 194 -18.52 -1.80 6.18
N ALA A 195 -19.74 -1.47 5.71
CA ALA A 195 -20.83 -1.04 6.59
C ALA A 195 -21.24 -2.13 7.58
N ALA A 196 -21.37 -3.38 7.10
CA ALA A 196 -21.74 -4.50 7.97
C ALA A 196 -20.64 -4.82 9.00
N LEU A 197 -19.36 -4.69 8.63
CA LEU A 197 -18.23 -4.80 9.55
C LEU A 197 -18.15 -3.62 10.53
N GLU A 198 -18.55 -2.41 10.13
CA GLU A 198 -18.64 -1.26 11.04
C GLU A 198 -19.65 -1.50 12.16
N GLU A 199 -20.78 -2.12 11.85
CA GLU A 199 -21.78 -2.51 12.85
C GLU A 199 -21.31 -3.67 13.74
N ALA A 200 -20.70 -4.70 13.14
CA ALA A 200 -20.26 -5.89 13.88
C ALA A 200 -18.98 -5.68 14.71
N MET A 201 -18.10 -4.76 14.28
CA MET A 201 -16.79 -4.51 14.88
C MET A 201 -16.54 -3.01 15.09
N PRO A 202 -17.38 -2.30 15.87
CA PRO A 202 -17.39 -0.83 15.91
C PRO A 202 -16.05 -0.24 16.35
N TRP A 203 -15.68 0.86 15.69
CA TRP A 203 -14.47 1.65 16.00
C TRP A 203 -14.73 3.12 16.31
N LYS A 204 -15.99 3.59 16.21
CA LYS A 204 -16.38 5.00 16.38
C LYS A 204 -15.89 5.64 17.70
N ASP A 205 -15.81 4.85 18.77
CA ASP A 205 -15.46 5.33 20.12
C ASP A 205 -13.93 5.24 20.38
N ARG A 206 -13.14 4.73 19.42
CA ARG A 206 -11.68 4.64 19.53
C ARG A 206 -11.05 5.98 19.14
N LEU A 207 -10.84 6.84 20.12
CA LEU A 207 -10.23 8.15 19.91
C LEU A 207 -8.70 8.11 20.15
N PRO A 208 -7.90 8.76 19.29
CA PRO A 208 -6.46 8.90 19.55
C PRO A 208 -6.21 9.82 20.76
N PRO A 209 -5.06 9.67 21.46
CA PRO A 209 -4.70 10.58 22.56
C PRO A 209 -4.64 12.05 22.16
N LEU A 210 -4.24 12.31 20.90
CA LEU A 210 -4.29 13.61 20.26
C LEU A 210 -5.49 13.66 19.31
N HIS A 211 -6.60 14.19 19.80
CA HIS A 211 -7.85 14.32 19.05
C HIS A 211 -8.34 15.78 19.07
N VAL A 212 -8.85 16.30 17.97
CA VAL A 212 -9.25 17.72 17.89
C VAL A 212 -10.28 18.11 18.96
N SER A 213 -11.16 17.17 19.36
CA SER A 213 -12.15 17.43 20.43
C SER A 213 -11.54 17.50 21.84
N SER A 214 -10.32 16.98 22.04
CA SER A 214 -9.61 17.05 23.32
C SER A 214 -8.65 18.25 23.40
N VAL A 215 -8.34 18.89 22.27
CA VAL A 215 -7.57 20.14 22.24
C VAL A 215 -8.47 21.28 22.69
N ARG A 216 -8.43 21.60 23.99
CA ARG A 216 -8.95 22.89 24.49
C ARG A 216 -8.11 24.00 23.86
N GLY A 217 -8.76 24.90 23.14
CA GLY A 217 -8.11 26.03 22.49
C GLY A 217 -7.14 26.75 23.44
N ARG A 218 -5.93 27.02 22.94
CA ARG A 218 -5.05 28.02 23.54
C ARG A 218 -5.44 29.39 23.02
#